data_AF-A0A928VUZ0-F1
#
_entry.id   AF-A0A928VUZ0-F1
#
_cell.length_a   1.000
_cell.length_b   1.000
_cell.length_c   1.000
_cell.angle_alpha   90.00
_cell.angle_beta   90.00
_cell.angle_gamma   90.00
#
_symmetry.space_group_name_H-M   'P 1'
#
loop_
_entity.id
_entity.type
_entity.pdbx_description
1 polymer ?
#
loop_
_entity_poly.entity_id
_entity_poly.type
_entity_poly.pdbx_seq_one_letter_code
_entity_poly.pdbx_strand_id
1 'polypeptide(L)'
;AIGAYALLPYQVLLEKHQMHHRHPATERDPDFCQKHQHNAIRWFIAFMATNMKYKGSWLQMLAMTVLFHSMWAILHFPIANVLFVWSLPMLASTVQMFYFGVFLPHREPKGGYTNRHRSRSSHYSRFWSFLTCYHFGYHWEHHEYPHLPWYKLPSAVK
;
A
#
# COMPACT_ATOMS: atom_id res chain seq x y z
N ALA A 1 12.25 8.79 3.36
CA ALA A 1 11.93 8.11 2.08
C ALA A 1 10.54 8.51 1.56
N ILE A 2 9.43 8.12 2.20
CA ILE A 2 8.07 8.31 1.65
C ILE A 2 7.61 9.78 1.53
N GLY A 3 8.14 10.69 2.35
CA GLY A 3 7.90 12.13 2.22
C GLY A 3 8.49 12.69 0.92
N ALA A 4 9.70 12.28 0.54
CA ALA A 4 10.31 12.68 -0.74
C ALA A 4 9.61 12.05 -1.96
N TYR A 5 8.90 10.94 -1.75
CA TYR A 5 8.22 10.22 -2.82
C TYR A 5 6.92 10.90 -3.26
N ALA A 6 6.03 11.16 -2.29
CA ALA A 6 4.69 11.66 -2.56
C ALA A 6 4.16 12.61 -1.48
N LEU A 7 5.06 13.21 -0.69
CA LEU A 7 4.73 14.07 0.46
C LEU A 7 3.86 13.36 1.51
N LEU A 8 4.01 12.04 1.63
CA LEU A 8 3.18 11.22 2.51
C LEU A 8 3.53 11.44 4.00
N PRO A 9 2.53 11.62 4.87
CA PRO A 9 2.76 11.84 6.30
C PRO A 9 3.11 10.53 7.00
N TYR A 10 4.40 10.33 7.28
CA TYR A 10 4.91 9.09 7.88
C TYR A 10 4.22 8.68 9.17
N GLN A 11 4.00 9.62 10.11
CA GLN A 11 3.38 9.29 11.39
C GLN A 11 1.94 8.77 11.24
N VAL A 12 1.14 9.41 10.39
CA VAL A 12 -0.24 8.97 10.09
C VAL A 12 -0.24 7.57 9.48
N LEU A 13 0.67 7.31 8.54
CA LEU A 13 0.78 5.99 7.91
C LEU A 13 1.26 4.92 8.88
N LEU A 14 2.20 5.25 9.77
CA LEU A 14 2.68 4.35 10.80
C LEU A 14 1.56 3.96 11.78
N GLU A 15 0.78 4.92 12.26
CA GLU A 15 -0.35 4.67 13.15
C GLU A 15 -1.38 3.75 12.50
N LYS A 16 -1.74 4.03 11.24
CA LYS A 16 -2.66 3.19 10.46
C LYS A 16 -2.14 1.79 10.25
N HIS A 17 -0.85 1.66 9.93
CA HIS A 17 -0.21 0.37 9.78
C HIS A 17 -0.25 -0.43 11.10
N GLN A 18 0.02 0.22 12.24
CA GLN A 18 -0.09 -0.43 13.54
C GLN A 18 -1.53 -0.83 13.88
N MET A 19 -2.55 -0.05 13.48
CA MET A 19 -3.95 -0.44 13.65
C MET A 19 -4.29 -1.68 12.82
N HIS A 20 -3.81 -1.73 11.58
CA HIS A 20 -3.96 -2.88 10.69
C HIS A 20 -3.36 -4.16 11.30
N HIS A 21 -2.13 -4.12 11.81
CA HIS A 21 -1.51 -5.27 12.50
C HIS A 21 -2.24 -5.69 13.78
N ARG A 22 -2.77 -4.73 14.55
CA ARG A 22 -3.45 -5.02 15.83
C ARG A 22 -4.86 -5.58 15.66
N HIS A 23 -5.54 -5.20 14.59
CA HIS A 23 -6.95 -5.50 14.39
C HIS A 23 -7.25 -6.01 12.98
N PRO A 24 -6.46 -6.92 12.41
CA PRO A 24 -6.52 -7.25 10.99
C PRO A 24 -7.90 -7.76 10.61
N ALA A 25 -8.39 -7.35 9.44
CA ALA A 25 -9.69 -7.74 8.90
C ALA A 25 -10.86 -7.58 9.90
N THR A 26 -10.87 -6.46 10.63
CA THR A 26 -11.98 -6.03 11.50
C THR A 26 -12.43 -4.62 11.10
N GLU A 27 -13.51 -4.13 11.71
CA GLU A 27 -13.97 -2.74 11.52
C GLU A 27 -12.96 -1.68 11.98
N ARG A 28 -11.97 -2.06 12.81
CA ARG A 28 -10.90 -1.15 13.28
C ARG A 28 -9.67 -1.15 12.36
N ASP A 29 -9.63 -2.04 11.37
CA ASP A 29 -8.56 -2.07 10.38
C ASP A 29 -8.82 -1.00 9.32
N PRO A 30 -7.97 0.04 9.20
CA PRO A 30 -8.18 1.12 8.24
C PRO A 30 -8.08 0.66 6.78
N ASP A 31 -7.43 -0.49 6.53
CA ASP A 31 -7.18 -1.00 5.19
C ASP A 31 -8.24 -2.04 4.77
N PHE A 32 -9.07 -2.51 5.71
CA PHE A 32 -10.07 -3.54 5.47
C PHE A 32 -11.39 -3.00 4.94
N CYS A 33 -11.99 -3.69 3.95
CA CYS A 33 -13.30 -3.34 3.40
C CYS A 33 -14.28 -4.51 3.43
N GLN A 34 -15.06 -4.65 4.50
CA GLN A 34 -16.01 -5.76 4.66
C GLN A 34 -17.05 -5.85 3.52
N LYS A 35 -17.48 -4.73 2.94
CA LYS A 35 -18.52 -4.69 1.91
C LYS A 35 -18.07 -5.20 0.53
N HIS A 36 -16.77 -5.19 0.24
CA HIS A 36 -16.25 -5.40 -1.11
C HIS A 36 -15.13 -6.44 -1.18
N GLN A 37 -15.20 -7.47 -0.32
CA GLN A 37 -14.19 -8.53 -0.19
C GLN A 37 -13.80 -9.22 -1.51
N HIS A 38 -14.74 -9.32 -2.45
CA HIS A 38 -14.51 -9.99 -3.74
C HIS A 38 -14.35 -9.04 -4.92
N ASN A 39 -14.35 -7.71 -4.70
CA ASN A 39 -14.22 -6.72 -5.76
C ASN A 39 -13.04 -5.78 -5.48
N ALA A 40 -11.90 -6.07 -6.09
CA ALA A 40 -10.66 -5.33 -5.90
C ALA A 40 -10.80 -3.84 -6.23
N ILE A 41 -11.58 -3.48 -7.25
CA ILE A 41 -11.74 -2.09 -7.69
C ILE A 41 -12.56 -1.30 -6.67
N ARG A 42 -13.69 -1.84 -6.21
CA ARG A 42 -14.52 -1.16 -5.19
C ARG A 42 -13.80 -1.07 -3.86
N TRP A 43 -13.03 -2.09 -3.48
CA TRP A 43 -12.17 -2.02 -2.30
C TRP A 43 -11.06 -0.98 -2.50
N PHE A 44 -10.40 -0.91 -3.65
CA PHE A 44 -9.38 0.11 -3.91
C PHE A 44 -9.94 1.53 -3.73
N ILE A 45 -11.13 1.81 -4.27
CA ILE A 45 -11.79 3.11 -4.09
C ILE A 45 -12.07 3.39 -2.60
N ALA A 46 -12.59 2.41 -1.86
CA ALA A 46 -12.83 2.55 -0.43
C ALA A 46 -11.51 2.75 0.36
N PHE A 47 -10.47 2.01 0.01
CA PHE A 47 -9.13 2.12 0.58
C PHE A 47 -8.57 3.52 0.38
N MET A 48 -8.60 4.06 -0.84
CA MET A 48 -8.16 5.43 -1.11
C MET A 48 -9.00 6.46 -0.36
N ALA A 49 -10.33 6.31 -0.37
CA ALA A 49 -11.24 7.22 0.33
C ALA A 49 -11.01 7.22 1.85
N THR A 50 -10.75 6.08 2.47
CA THR A 50 -10.43 5.98 3.90
C THR A 50 -9.01 6.47 4.18
N ASN A 51 -8.04 6.09 3.34
CA ASN A 51 -6.65 6.40 3.59
C ASN A 51 -6.26 7.85 3.32
N MET A 52 -7.01 8.57 2.49
CA MET A 52 -6.86 10.01 2.25
C MET A 52 -7.66 10.90 3.21
N LYS A 53 -8.42 10.33 4.16
CA LYS A 53 -9.12 11.07 5.23
C LYS A 53 -8.21 11.28 6.43
N TYR A 54 -7.21 12.15 6.29
CA TYR A 54 -6.44 12.64 7.43
C TYR A 54 -6.25 14.16 7.30
N LYS A 55 -5.96 14.81 8.43
CA LYS A 55 -5.75 16.26 8.46
C LYS A 55 -4.56 16.64 7.58
N GLY A 56 -4.81 17.48 6.58
CA GLY A 56 -3.78 17.96 5.66
C GLY A 56 -3.69 17.21 4.34
N SER A 57 -4.56 16.23 4.06
CA SER A 57 -4.58 15.55 2.75
C SER A 57 -4.83 16.48 1.57
N TRP A 58 -5.72 17.47 1.74
CA TRP A 58 -5.93 18.53 0.74
C TRP A 58 -4.68 19.37 0.49
N LEU A 59 -3.91 19.67 1.55
CA LEU A 59 -2.65 20.40 1.42
C LEU A 59 -1.58 19.54 0.74
N GLN A 60 -1.53 18.24 1.03
CA GLN A 60 -0.65 17.30 0.31
C GLN A 60 -0.98 17.30 -1.19
N MET A 61 -2.26 17.18 -1.56
CA MET A 61 -2.69 17.21 -2.96
C MET A 61 -2.33 18.53 -3.64
N LEU A 62 -2.58 19.67 -2.98
CA LEU A 62 -2.19 20.98 -3.49
C LEU A 62 -0.68 21.09 -3.70
N ALA A 63 0.12 20.65 -2.71
CA ALA A 63 1.57 20.67 -2.79
C ALA A 63 2.10 19.79 -3.93
N MET A 64 1.53 18.61 -4.13
CA MET A 64 1.87 17.72 -5.26
C MET A 64 1.52 18.36 -6.61
N THR A 65 0.38 19.04 -6.72
CA THR A 65 -0.01 19.78 -7.92
C THR A 65 0.96 20.93 -8.20
N VAL A 66 1.35 21.69 -7.18
CA VAL A 66 2.35 22.77 -7.32
C VAL A 66 3.69 22.20 -7.77
N LEU A 67 4.16 21.10 -7.16
CA LEU A 67 5.42 20.45 -7.56
C LEU A 67 5.39 19.99 -9.03
N PHE A 68 4.28 19.40 -9.47
CA PHE A 68 4.11 19.00 -10.88
C PHE A 68 4.25 20.20 -11.81
N HIS A 69 3.52 21.29 -11.55
CA HIS A 69 3.54 22.48 -12.39
C HIS A 69 4.88 23.20 -12.31
N SER A 70 5.55 23.22 -11.16
CA SER A 70 6.90 23.79 -11.03
C SER A 70 7.91 23.02 -11.88
N MET A 71 7.88 21.69 -11.86
CA MET A 71 8.77 20.88 -12.71
C MET A 71 8.55 21.13 -14.20
N TRP A 72 7.28 21.21 -14.62
CA TRP A 72 6.94 21.38 -16.02
C TRP A 72 7.12 22.84 -16.51
N ALA A 73 6.59 23.82 -15.78
CA ALA A 73 6.49 25.20 -16.24
C ALA A 73 7.67 26.09 -15.80
N ILE A 74 8.30 25.80 -14.66
CA ILE A 74 9.41 26.61 -14.13
C ILE A 74 10.76 25.97 -14.46
N LEU A 75 10.89 24.66 -14.24
CA LEU A 75 12.13 23.93 -14.52
C LEU A 75 12.21 23.39 -15.95
N HIS A 76 11.14 23.57 -16.74
CA HIS A 76 11.05 23.17 -18.14
C HIS A 76 11.38 21.69 -18.40
N PHE A 77 11.06 20.81 -17.44
CA PHE A 77 11.18 19.38 -17.67
C PHE A 77 10.19 18.92 -18.75
N PRO A 78 10.60 18.04 -19.68
CA PRO A 78 9.68 17.45 -20.63
C PRO A 78 8.52 16.80 -19.88
N ILE A 79 7.28 17.12 -20.26
CA ILE A 79 6.09 16.59 -19.58
C ILE A 79 6.08 15.06 -19.57
N ALA A 80 6.60 14.43 -20.62
CA ALA A 80 6.80 12.99 -20.69
C ALA A 80 7.65 12.48 -19.52
N ASN A 81 8.73 13.17 -19.17
CA ASN A 81 9.59 12.76 -18.04
C ASN A 81 8.84 12.90 -16.72
N VAL A 82 8.13 14.01 -16.50
CA VAL A 82 7.32 14.21 -15.28
C VAL A 82 6.28 13.10 -15.13
N LEU A 83 5.63 12.71 -16.23
CA LEU A 83 4.63 11.64 -16.24
C LEU A 83 5.26 10.25 -16.03
N PHE A 84 6.22 9.84 -16.86
CA PHE A 84 6.75 8.48 -16.88
C PHE A 84 7.75 8.18 -15.77
N VAL A 85 8.46 9.18 -15.25
CA VAL A 85 9.46 8.98 -14.19
C VAL A 85 8.86 9.20 -12.80
N TRP A 86 7.83 10.06 -12.68
CA TRP A 86 7.28 10.42 -11.37
C TRP A 86 5.79 10.08 -11.22
N SER A 87 4.89 10.72 -11.97
CA SER A 87 3.45 10.61 -11.70
C SER A 87 2.90 9.21 -11.92
N LEU A 88 3.21 8.57 -13.05
CA LEU A 88 2.73 7.23 -13.38
C LEU A 88 3.33 6.15 -12.47
N PRO A 89 4.65 6.11 -12.20
CA PRO A 89 5.21 5.18 -11.21
C PRO A 89 4.61 5.34 -9.82
N MET A 90 4.35 6.57 -9.37
CA MET A 90 3.70 6.84 -8.10
C MET A 90 2.29 6.23 -8.02
N LEU A 91 1.46 6.48 -9.04
CA LEU A 91 0.12 5.90 -9.11
C LEU A 91 0.16 4.37 -9.24
N ALA A 92 1.02 3.84 -10.10
CA ALA A 92 1.19 2.40 -10.30
C ALA A 92 1.63 1.71 -9.00
N SER A 93 2.57 2.29 -8.26
CA SER A 93 3.02 1.75 -6.97
C SER A 93 1.91 1.71 -5.92
N THR A 94 0.97 2.66 -5.97
CA THR A 94 -0.18 2.70 -5.05
C THR A 94 -1.13 1.56 -5.34
N VAL A 95 -1.44 1.33 -6.63
CA VAL A 95 -2.26 0.19 -7.07
C VAL A 95 -1.57 -1.13 -6.76
N GLN A 96 -0.27 -1.23 -7.01
CA GLN A 96 0.57 -2.40 -6.73
C GLN A 96 0.56 -2.75 -5.25
N MET A 97 0.84 -1.77 -4.37
CA MET A 97 0.85 -1.94 -2.92
C MET A 97 -0.53 -2.35 -2.41
N PHE A 98 -1.60 -1.72 -2.89
CA PHE A 98 -2.96 -2.12 -2.54
C PHE A 98 -3.24 -3.57 -2.93
N TYR A 99 -2.93 -3.93 -4.18
CA TYR A 99 -3.33 -5.24 -4.70
C TYR A 99 -2.58 -6.38 -4.00
N PHE A 100 -1.25 -6.29 -3.91
CA PHE A 100 -0.41 -7.36 -3.35
C PHE A 100 -0.22 -7.26 -1.84
N GLY A 101 -0.37 -6.07 -1.26
CA GLY A 101 -0.14 -5.81 0.17
C GLY A 101 -1.40 -5.67 1.00
N VAL A 102 -2.59 -5.49 0.40
CA VAL A 102 -3.86 -5.34 1.12
C VAL A 102 -4.88 -6.33 0.60
N PHE A 103 -5.28 -6.21 -0.68
CA PHE A 103 -6.41 -6.96 -1.22
C PHE A 103 -6.17 -8.48 -1.25
N LEU A 104 -5.11 -8.95 -1.93
CA LEU A 104 -4.83 -10.38 -2.02
C LEU A 104 -4.57 -11.05 -0.66
N PRO A 105 -3.76 -10.48 0.25
CA PRO A 105 -3.49 -11.13 1.53
C PRO A 105 -4.68 -11.10 2.49
N HIS A 106 -5.53 -10.06 2.47
CA HIS A 106 -6.60 -9.86 3.45
C HIS A 106 -8.03 -10.06 2.94
N ARG A 107 -8.25 -10.32 1.64
CA ARG A 107 -9.58 -10.75 1.20
C ARG A 107 -9.96 -12.05 1.89
N GLU A 108 -11.21 -12.15 2.31
CA GLU A 108 -11.72 -13.33 2.98
C GLU A 108 -11.55 -14.58 2.09
N PRO A 109 -10.82 -15.61 2.56
CA PRO A 109 -10.67 -16.84 1.81
C PRO A 109 -11.96 -17.67 1.86
N LYS A 110 -12.10 -18.61 0.94
CA LYS A 110 -13.18 -19.61 1.02
C LYS A 110 -13.07 -20.36 2.34
N GLY A 111 -14.14 -20.36 3.14
CA GLY A 111 -14.16 -20.96 4.47
C GLY A 111 -13.75 -20.01 5.62
N GLY A 112 -13.50 -18.74 5.34
CA GLY A 112 -13.18 -17.73 6.36
C GLY A 112 -11.73 -17.77 6.85
N TYR A 113 -11.36 -16.81 7.68
CA TYR A 113 -9.99 -16.69 8.19
C TYR A 113 -9.63 -17.85 9.13
N THR A 114 -8.47 -18.46 8.90
CA THR A 114 -7.99 -19.63 9.67
C THR A 114 -6.83 -19.31 10.61
N ASN A 115 -6.32 -18.07 10.60
CA ASN A 115 -5.17 -17.66 11.40
C ASN A 115 -5.41 -16.31 12.08
N ARG A 116 -4.64 -16.05 13.16
CA ARG A 116 -4.79 -14.83 13.98
C ARG A 116 -4.55 -13.52 13.22
N HIS A 117 -3.69 -13.56 12.21
CA HIS A 117 -3.32 -12.38 11.40
C HIS A 117 -4.32 -12.09 10.30
N ARG A 118 -5.30 -12.99 10.09
CA ARG A 118 -6.31 -12.90 9.03
C ARG A 118 -5.70 -12.52 7.67
N SER A 119 -4.54 -13.11 7.39
CA SER A 119 -3.72 -12.82 6.21
C SER A 119 -3.22 -14.11 5.56
N ARG A 120 -2.78 -14.01 4.29
CA ARG A 120 -2.21 -15.12 3.52
C ARG A 120 -0.98 -14.66 2.74
N SER A 121 -0.02 -15.56 2.59
CA SER A 121 1.13 -15.35 1.72
C SER A 121 0.87 -15.86 0.30
N SER A 122 1.47 -15.21 -0.69
CA SER A 122 1.22 -15.44 -2.12
C SER A 122 1.81 -16.75 -2.68
N HIS A 123 2.70 -17.42 -1.94
CA HIS A 123 3.48 -18.60 -2.37
C HIS A 123 4.31 -18.39 -3.67
N TYR A 124 4.51 -17.14 -4.10
CA TYR A 124 5.33 -16.86 -5.27
C TYR A 124 6.81 -17.20 -5.00
N SER A 125 7.53 -17.56 -6.07
CA SER A 125 8.99 -17.64 -6.02
C SER A 125 9.58 -16.30 -5.55
N ARG A 126 10.80 -16.30 -5.01
CA ARG A 126 11.47 -15.07 -4.54
C ARG A 126 11.51 -14.00 -5.64
N PHE A 127 11.84 -14.39 -6.86
CA PHE A 127 11.89 -13.49 -8.02
C PHE A 127 10.54 -12.82 -8.29
N TRP A 128 9.46 -13.61 -8.40
CA TRP A 128 8.13 -13.08 -8.64
C TRP A 128 7.60 -12.25 -7.47
N SER A 129 7.89 -12.66 -6.24
CA SER A 129 7.52 -11.92 -5.03
C SER A 129 8.20 -10.53 -4.94
N PHE A 130 9.45 -10.43 -5.41
CA PHE A 130 10.14 -9.15 -5.55
C PHE A 130 9.43 -8.23 -6.55
N LEU A 131 9.11 -8.75 -7.75
CA LEU A 131 8.46 -7.98 -8.80
C LEU A 131 7.04 -7.54 -8.43
N THR A 132 6.31 -8.31 -7.62
CA THR A 132 4.93 -7.96 -7.27
C THR A 132 4.84 -6.79 -6.31
N CYS A 133 5.65 -6.76 -5.25
CA CYS A 133 5.65 -5.66 -4.27
C CYS A 133 6.83 -5.81 -3.29
N TYR A 134 8.06 -5.98 -3.77
CA TYR A 134 9.25 -6.06 -2.91
C TYR A 134 9.11 -7.08 -1.77
N HIS A 135 8.65 -8.29 -2.10
CA HIS A 135 8.41 -9.38 -1.14
C HIS A 135 7.24 -9.21 -0.16
N PHE A 136 6.48 -8.13 -0.24
CA PHE A 136 5.36 -7.88 0.67
C PHE A 136 4.18 -8.85 0.52
N GLY A 137 4.21 -9.68 -0.53
CA GLY A 137 3.33 -10.83 -0.68
C GLY A 137 3.62 -12.00 0.27
N TYR A 138 4.73 -11.98 1.03
CA TYR A 138 4.95 -12.82 2.23
C TYR A 138 4.28 -12.15 3.43
N HIS A 139 2.96 -12.01 3.33
CA HIS A 139 2.20 -11.11 4.19
C HIS A 139 1.91 -11.71 5.56
N TRP A 140 1.78 -13.04 5.65
CA TRP A 140 1.68 -13.69 6.96
C TRP A 140 2.97 -13.50 7.76
N GLU A 141 4.12 -13.67 7.11
CA GLU A 141 5.44 -13.47 7.71
C GLU A 141 5.64 -12.01 8.16
N HIS A 142 5.13 -11.06 7.38
CA HIS A 142 5.14 -9.64 7.75
C HIS A 142 4.34 -9.34 9.03
N HIS A 143 3.16 -9.94 9.19
CA HIS A 143 2.36 -9.82 10.43
C HIS A 143 3.00 -10.54 11.62
N GLU A 144 3.62 -11.70 11.38
CA GLU A 144 4.32 -12.46 12.43
C GLU A 144 5.60 -11.76 12.89
N TYR A 145 6.34 -11.15 11.96
CA TYR A 145 7.65 -10.55 12.19
C TYR A 145 7.71 -9.11 11.68
N PRO A 146 6.96 -8.17 12.27
CA PRO A 146 6.85 -6.78 11.77
C PRO A 146 8.15 -5.97 11.84
N HIS A 147 9.15 -6.48 12.56
CA HIS A 147 10.49 -5.90 12.64
C HIS A 147 11.40 -6.33 11.48
N LEU A 148 11.03 -7.37 10.73
CA LEU A 148 11.81 -7.81 9.58
C LEU A 148 11.63 -6.82 8.43
N PRO A 149 12.73 -6.35 7.81
CA PRO A 149 12.62 -5.53 6.62
C PRO A 149 12.12 -6.37 5.44
N TRP A 150 11.44 -5.72 4.49
CA TRP A 150 10.79 -6.36 3.34
C TRP A 150 11.71 -7.34 2.59
N TYR A 151 13.00 -7.01 2.40
CA TYR A 151 13.96 -7.85 1.68
C TYR A 151 14.37 -9.13 2.42
N LYS A 152 14.04 -9.25 3.72
CA LYS A 152 14.27 -10.46 4.53
C LYS A 152 13.01 -11.29 4.76
N LEU A 153 11.83 -10.84 4.35
CA LEU A 153 10.60 -11.64 4.47
C LEU A 153 10.72 -13.06 3.84
N PRO A 154 11.40 -13.26 2.68
CA PRO A 154 11.53 -14.59 2.11
C PRO A 154 12.30 -15.60 2.97
N SER A 155 13.12 -15.15 3.93
CA SER A 155 13.84 -16.05 4.85
C SER A 155 13.02 -16.47 6.07
N ALA A 156 11.83 -15.88 6.26
CA ALA A 156 10.93 -16.20 7.38
C ALA A 156 9.85 -17.23 7.00
N VAL A 157 9.83 -17.67 5.73
CA VAL A 157 8.93 -18.71 5.24
C VAL A 157 9.30 -20.03 5.91
N LYS A 158 8.31 -20.68 6.53
CA LYS A 158 8.46 -22.02 7.12
C LYS A 158 8.08 -23.12 6.13
#